data_AF-A0A413LK35-F1
#
_entry.id   AF-A0A413LK35-F1
#
_cell.length_a   1.000
_cell.length_b   1.000
_cell.length_c   1.000
_cell.angle_alpha   90.00
_cell.angle_beta   90.00
_cell.angle_gamma   90.00
#
_symmetry.space_group_name_H-M   'P 1'
#
loop_
_entity.id
_entity.type
_entity.pdbx_description
1 polymer ?
#
loop_
_entity_poly.entity_id
_entity_poly.type
_entity_poly.pdbx_seq_one_letter_code
_entity_poly.pdbx_strand_id
1 'polypeptide(L)'
;MKLKMLFLMCSLSAAFLVSGKTFETDKFTTKNGGELVITFIKHGSLQLTFNGRHIQIDPVSEYADYNSFPKADIILITHEHGDHLDPKAISALEKTGTLLITNEAGSKNSNIDVRIREMQ
;
A
#
# COMPACT_ATOMS: atom_id res chain seq x y z
N MET A 1 2.70 30.97 44.57
CA MET A 1 3.75 31.12 43.54
C MET A 1 4.36 29.79 43.05
N LYS A 2 3.89 28.61 43.48
CA LYS A 2 4.46 27.30 43.07
C LYS A 2 3.63 26.51 42.04
N LEU A 3 2.60 27.14 41.43
CA LEU A 3 1.72 26.47 40.45
C LEU A 3 2.01 26.89 39.00
N LYS A 4 2.72 28.00 38.78
CA LYS A 4 3.10 28.46 37.43
C LYS A 4 4.34 27.75 36.86
N MET A 5 5.08 27.01 37.68
CA MET A 5 6.33 26.34 37.29
C MET A 5 6.14 24.90 36.79
N LEU A 6 4.89 24.40 36.74
CA LEU A 6 4.58 23.06 36.22
C LEU A 6 4.18 23.06 34.74
N PHE A 7 3.91 24.23 34.15
CA PHE A 7 3.54 24.37 32.73
C PHE A 7 4.75 24.50 31.77
N LEU A 8 5.99 24.49 32.28
CA LEU A 8 7.20 24.76 31.48
C LEU A 8 8.04 23.51 31.14
N MET A 9 7.60 22.29 31.51
CA MET A 9 8.35 21.05 31.26
C MET A 9 7.59 20.02 30.41
N CYS A 10 6.69 20.46 29.52
CA CYS A 10 5.97 19.56 28.61
C CYS A 10 6.10 19.97 27.13
N SER A 11 7.16 20.69 26.77
CA SER A 11 7.40 21.20 25.41
C SER A 11 8.48 20.45 24.62
N LEU A 12 8.96 19.31 25.13
CA LEU A 12 9.95 18.48 24.42
C LEU A 12 9.34 17.14 23.99
N SER A 13 8.24 17.20 23.25
CA SER A 13 7.73 16.04 22.52
C SER A 13 8.64 15.80 21.32
N ALA A 14 9.42 14.73 21.39
CA ALA A 14 10.35 14.28 20.36
C ALA A 14 9.72 14.33 18.95
N ALA A 15 10.27 15.16 18.08
CA ALA A 15 10.10 15.00 16.65
C ALA A 15 10.84 13.72 16.24
N PHE A 16 10.18 12.57 16.34
CA PHE A 16 10.63 11.36 15.69
C PHE A 16 10.59 11.63 14.18
N LEU A 17 11.74 11.91 13.59
CA LEU A 17 11.89 11.88 12.15
C LEU A 17 11.70 10.42 11.73
N VAL A 18 10.49 10.08 11.31
CA VAL A 18 10.21 8.81 10.64
C VAL A 18 10.97 8.87 9.31
N SER A 19 12.16 8.27 9.30
CA SER A 19 12.95 8.08 8.09
C SER A 19 12.30 6.95 7.29
N GLY A 20 11.22 7.27 6.58
CA GLY A 20 10.59 6.36 5.63
C GLY A 20 11.42 6.32 4.35
N LYS A 21 11.58 5.12 3.77
CA LYS A 21 12.14 5.00 2.42
C LYS A 21 11.21 5.74 1.47
N THR A 22 11.72 6.79 0.83
CA THR A 22 11.01 7.47 -0.25
C THR A 22 11.16 6.67 -1.52
N PHE A 23 10.04 6.33 -2.16
CA PHE A 23 10.00 5.66 -3.45
C PHE A 23 9.90 6.69 -4.56
N GLU A 24 10.50 6.39 -5.71
CA GLU A 24 10.38 7.23 -6.90
C GLU A 24 8.93 7.24 -7.40
N THR A 25 8.50 8.36 -7.97
CA THR A 25 7.14 8.53 -8.47
C THR A 25 7.08 9.25 -9.79
N ASP A 26 6.23 8.76 -10.70
CA ASP A 26 5.84 9.47 -11.90
C ASP A 26 4.35 9.86 -11.83
N LYS A 27 4.01 10.98 -12.47
CA LYS A 27 2.65 11.53 -12.51
C LYS A 27 2.16 11.69 -13.94
N PHE A 28 0.92 11.29 -14.18
CA PHE A 28 0.28 11.33 -15.48
C PHE A 28 -1.10 11.97 -15.38
N THR A 29 -1.41 12.87 -16.31
CA THR A 29 -2.75 13.47 -16.41
C THR A 29 -3.58 12.72 -17.45
N THR A 30 -4.74 12.23 -17.05
CA THR A 30 -5.70 11.56 -17.94
C THR A 30 -6.45 12.57 -18.81
N LYS A 31 -7.09 12.10 -19.90
CA LYS A 31 -7.85 12.96 -20.83
C LYS A 31 -8.95 13.79 -20.14
N ASN A 32 -9.50 13.29 -19.04
CA ASN A 32 -10.56 13.97 -18.28
C ASN A 32 -10.02 14.80 -17.11
N GLY A 33 -8.70 15.02 -17.02
CA GLY A 33 -8.06 15.85 -16.00
C GLY A 33 -7.77 15.16 -14.66
N GLY A 34 -8.04 13.86 -14.52
CA GLY A 34 -7.65 13.09 -13.32
C GLY A 34 -6.14 12.81 -13.30
N GLU A 35 -5.51 12.89 -12.12
CA GLU A 35 -4.09 12.58 -11.91
C GLU A 35 -3.92 11.11 -11.51
N LEU A 36 -3.10 10.38 -12.28
CA LEU A 36 -2.56 9.07 -11.94
C LEU A 36 -1.14 9.27 -11.41
N VAL A 37 -0.87 8.78 -10.21
CA VAL A 37 0.48 8.70 -9.65
C VAL A 37 0.90 7.24 -9.62
N ILE A 38 2.07 6.94 -10.16
CA ILE A 38 2.70 5.62 -10.10
C ILE A 38 3.90 5.75 -9.16
N THR A 39 3.94 4.92 -8.12
CA THR A 39 5.06 4.82 -7.18
C THR A 39 5.80 3.51 -7.41
N PHE A 40 7.10 3.60 -7.69
CA PHE A 40 7.94 2.45 -8.03
C PHE A 40 8.57 1.88 -6.76
N ILE A 41 8.10 0.70 -6.32
CA ILE A 41 8.57 0.10 -5.08
C ILE A 41 9.86 -0.68 -5.34
N LYS A 42 9.77 -1.79 -6.09
CA LYS A 42 10.88 -2.63 -6.55
C LYS A 42 10.34 -3.75 -7.45
N HIS A 43 11.13 -4.24 -8.40
CA HIS A 43 10.74 -5.37 -9.29
C HIS A 43 9.39 -5.10 -9.98
N GLY A 44 8.42 -5.99 -9.86
CA GLY A 44 7.04 -5.79 -10.33
C GLY A 44 6.13 -5.03 -9.37
N SER A 45 6.59 -4.71 -8.14
CA SER A 45 5.76 -4.07 -7.13
C SER A 45 5.57 -2.58 -7.40
N LEU A 46 4.32 -2.15 -7.54
CA LEU A 46 3.93 -0.77 -7.77
C LEU A 46 2.77 -0.36 -6.86
N GLN A 47 2.73 0.91 -6.47
CA GLN A 47 1.49 1.53 -5.99
C GLN A 47 0.98 2.51 -7.04
N LEU A 48 -0.30 2.41 -7.38
CA LEU A 48 -1.02 3.39 -8.19
C LEU A 48 -1.98 4.17 -7.29
N THR A 49 -1.96 5.49 -7.42
CA THR A 49 -2.97 6.37 -6.82
C THR A 49 -3.73 7.09 -7.92
N PHE A 50 -5.04 6.88 -7.97
CA PHE A 50 -5.90 7.49 -8.99
C PHE A 50 -7.27 7.81 -8.43
N ASN A 51 -7.72 9.06 -8.58
CA ASN A 51 -9.01 9.53 -8.07
C ASN A 51 -9.25 9.18 -6.58
N GLY A 52 -8.21 9.35 -5.75
CA GLY A 52 -8.25 9.05 -4.32
C GLY A 52 -8.29 7.56 -3.96
N ARG A 53 -8.16 6.66 -4.95
CA ARG A 53 -8.05 5.21 -4.72
C ARG A 53 -6.60 4.77 -4.68
N HIS A 54 -6.32 3.80 -3.83
CA HIS A 54 -5.01 3.17 -3.69
C HIS A 54 -5.06 1.75 -4.26
N ILE A 55 -4.23 1.50 -5.26
CA ILE A 55 -4.14 0.22 -5.97
C ILE A 55 -2.72 -0.31 -5.79
N GLN A 56 -2.59 -1.54 -5.30
CA GLN A 56 -1.30 -2.19 -5.11
C GLN A 56 -1.13 -3.28 -6.16
N ILE A 57 0.01 -3.29 -6.84
CA ILE A 57 0.36 -4.31 -7.84
C ILE A 57 1.50 -5.11 -7.26
N ASP A 58 1.33 -6.43 -7.21
CA ASP A 58 2.33 -7.41 -6.79
C ASP A 58 3.07 -7.02 -5.49
N PRO A 59 2.37 -6.71 -4.39
CA PRO A 59 3.03 -6.24 -3.18
C PRO A 59 3.82 -7.38 -2.52
N VAL A 60 5.10 -7.13 -2.23
CA VAL A 60 6.04 -8.11 -1.63
C VAL A 60 6.75 -7.51 -0.43
N SER A 61 6.57 -8.09 0.76
CA SER A 61 6.97 -7.52 2.06
C SER A 61 8.48 -7.41 2.26
N GLU A 62 9.28 -8.07 1.43
CA GLU A 62 10.74 -7.85 1.38
C GLU A 62 11.10 -6.45 0.85
N TYR A 63 10.25 -5.86 0.02
CA TYR A 63 10.60 -4.64 -0.73
C TYR A 63 10.17 -3.35 -0.03
N ALA A 64 9.17 -3.42 0.85
CA ALA A 64 8.65 -2.29 1.60
C ALA A 64 7.93 -2.73 2.88
N ASP A 65 7.89 -1.84 3.88
CA ASP A 65 6.98 -1.98 5.01
C ASP A 65 5.58 -1.48 4.61
N TYR A 66 4.75 -2.40 4.11
CA TYR A 66 3.40 -2.10 3.66
C TYR A 66 2.43 -1.65 4.78
N ASN A 67 2.80 -1.72 6.06
CA ASN A 67 2.00 -1.11 7.13
C ASN A 67 2.05 0.42 7.11
N SER A 68 3.10 0.98 6.50
CA SER A 68 3.25 2.44 6.33
C SER A 68 2.44 3.00 5.16
N PHE A 69 1.83 2.13 4.35
CA PHE A 69 1.08 2.50 3.15
C PHE A 69 -0.40 2.70 3.48
N PRO A 70 -1.13 3.55 2.73
CA PRO A 70 -2.59 3.57 2.80
C PRO A 70 -3.18 2.19 2.49
N LYS A 71 -4.27 1.84 3.17
CA LYS A 71 -4.99 0.58 2.92
C LYS A 71 -5.55 0.54 1.49
N ALA A 72 -5.28 -0.55 0.80
CA ALA A 72 -5.59 -0.71 -0.61
C ALA A 72 -7.10 -0.84 -0.85
N ASP A 73 -7.60 -0.14 -1.87
CA ASP A 73 -8.93 -0.39 -2.42
C ASP A 73 -8.90 -1.60 -3.37
N ILE A 74 -7.80 -1.78 -4.10
CA ILE A 74 -7.57 -2.90 -5.00
C ILE A 74 -6.16 -3.43 -4.78
N ILE A 75 -6.03 -4.76 -4.72
CA ILE A 75 -4.75 -5.45 -4.81
C ILE A 75 -4.80 -6.32 -6.07
N LEU A 76 -3.85 -6.13 -6.96
CA LEU A 76 -3.72 -6.88 -8.20
C LEU A 76 -2.47 -7.76 -8.10
N ILE A 77 -2.65 -9.07 -8.23
CA ILE A 77 -1.56 -10.04 -8.32
C ILE A 77 -1.51 -10.59 -9.74
N THR A 78 -0.37 -10.40 -10.41
CA THR A 78 -0.19 -10.82 -11.81
C THR A 78 -0.10 -12.33 -11.95
N HIS A 79 0.65 -13.01 -11.08
CA HIS A 79 0.81 -14.47 -11.04
C HIS A 79 1.30 -14.96 -9.67
N GLU A 80 1.35 -16.27 -9.49
CA GLU A 80 1.49 -16.96 -8.20
C GLU A 80 2.92 -17.08 -7.65
N HIS A 81 3.93 -16.59 -8.35
CA HIS A 81 5.32 -16.67 -7.89
C HIS A 81 5.55 -15.75 -6.69
N GLY A 82 6.47 -16.14 -5.79
CA GLY A 82 6.68 -15.46 -4.51
C GLY A 82 7.26 -14.04 -4.61
N ASP A 83 7.83 -13.67 -5.75
CA ASP A 83 8.25 -12.30 -6.07
C ASP A 83 7.10 -11.42 -6.59
N HIS A 84 5.86 -11.95 -6.59
CA HIS A 84 4.64 -11.24 -6.97
C HIS A 84 3.45 -11.48 -6.02
N LEU A 85 3.34 -12.68 -5.43
CA LEU A 85 2.30 -13.09 -4.49
C LEU A 85 2.88 -13.27 -3.08
N ASP A 86 2.69 -12.27 -2.22
CA ASP A 86 3.06 -12.34 -0.81
C ASP A 86 1.84 -12.12 0.11
N PRO A 87 1.31 -13.18 0.75
CA PRO A 87 0.20 -13.09 1.69
C PRO A 87 0.43 -12.12 2.86
N LYS A 88 1.68 -11.93 3.29
CA LYS A 88 2.01 -11.01 4.39
C LYS A 88 1.82 -9.56 3.96
N ALA A 89 2.28 -9.22 2.75
CA ALA A 89 2.10 -7.88 2.20
C ALA A 89 0.62 -7.59 1.92
N ILE A 90 -0.10 -8.57 1.36
CA ILE A 90 -1.55 -8.50 1.14
C ILE A 90 -2.28 -8.20 2.45
N SER A 91 -2.03 -8.98 3.51
CA SER A 91 -2.66 -8.78 4.82
C SER A 91 -2.35 -7.41 5.44
N ALA A 92 -1.15 -6.88 5.23
CA ALA A 92 -0.77 -5.54 5.68
C ALA A 92 -1.53 -4.41 4.95
N LEU A 93 -2.01 -4.66 3.73
CA LEU A 93 -2.68 -3.69 2.87
C LEU A 93 -4.21 -3.76 2.92
N GLU A 94 -4.77 -4.93 3.20
CA GLU A 94 -6.21 -5.16 3.15
C GLU A 94 -6.99 -4.38 4.21
N LYS A 95 -8.22 -4.03 3.83
CA LYS A 95 -9.30 -3.50 4.66
C LYS A 95 -10.62 -4.14 4.24
N THR A 96 -11.67 -3.97 5.04
CA THR A 96 -13.02 -4.34 4.60
C THR A 96 -13.36 -3.61 3.30
N GLY A 97 -13.70 -4.37 2.26
CA GLY A 97 -14.02 -3.85 0.93
C GLY A 97 -12.84 -3.75 -0.04
N THR A 98 -11.62 -4.16 0.35
CA THR A 98 -10.52 -4.36 -0.60
C THR A 98 -10.92 -5.41 -1.65
N LEU A 99 -10.70 -5.09 -2.93
CA LEU A 99 -10.87 -6.04 -4.02
C LEU A 99 -9.52 -6.67 -4.35
N LEU A 100 -9.35 -7.96 -4.03
CA LEU A 100 -8.19 -8.74 -4.46
C LEU A 100 -8.49 -9.40 -5.82
N ILE A 101 -7.69 -9.06 -6.82
CA ILE A 101 -7.77 -9.60 -8.18
C ILE A 101 -6.49 -10.38 -8.46
N THR A 102 -6.61 -11.61 -8.93
CA THR A 102 -5.46 -12.47 -9.26
C THR A 102 -5.82 -13.46 -10.37
N ASN A 103 -4.83 -14.17 -10.89
CA ASN A 103 -5.02 -15.29 -11.78
C ASN A 103 -5.54 -16.53 -11.03
N GLU A 104 -6.00 -17.55 -11.78
CA GLU A 104 -6.55 -18.78 -11.19
C GLU A 104 -5.55 -19.48 -10.26
N ALA A 105 -4.28 -19.55 -10.65
CA ALA A 105 -3.24 -20.21 -9.86
C ALA A 105 -2.94 -19.46 -8.55
N GLY A 106 -2.87 -18.13 -8.58
CA GLY A 106 -2.70 -17.29 -7.38
C GLY A 106 -3.84 -17.48 -6.39
N SER A 107 -5.08 -17.59 -6.87
CA SER A 107 -6.23 -17.86 -5.99
C SER A 107 -6.22 -19.24 -5.35
N LYS A 108 -5.64 -20.26 -5.99
CA LYS A 108 -5.53 -21.60 -5.40
C LYS A 108 -4.41 -21.69 -4.36
N ASN A 109 -3.32 -20.96 -4.59
CA ASN A 109 -2.13 -20.98 -3.73
C ASN A 109 -2.27 -20.09 -2.50
N SER A 110 -3.12 -19.08 -2.56
CA SER A 110 -3.43 -18.23 -1.43
C SER A 110 -4.66 -18.78 -0.72
N ASN A 111 -4.55 -19.20 0.54
CA ASN A 111 -5.71 -19.48 1.41
C ASN A 111 -6.49 -18.17 1.75
N ILE A 112 -6.60 -17.26 0.79
CA ILE A 112 -7.18 -15.93 0.90
C ILE A 112 -8.56 -15.99 0.22
N ASP A 113 -9.56 -15.33 0.81
CA ASP A 113 -10.90 -15.21 0.24
C ASP A 113 -10.85 -14.29 -1.00
N VAL A 114 -10.36 -14.83 -2.10
CA VAL A 114 -10.24 -14.14 -3.38
C VAL A 114 -11.62 -14.01 -4.00
N ARG A 115 -12.10 -12.77 -4.18
CA ARG A 115 -13.23 -12.50 -5.06
C ARG A 115 -12.75 -12.55 -6.51
N ILE A 116 -12.57 -13.76 -7.06
CA ILE A 116 -12.33 -13.93 -8.48
C ILE A 116 -13.58 -13.40 -9.20
N ARG A 117 -13.47 -12.22 -9.78
CA ARG A 117 -14.30 -11.86 -10.93
C ARG A 117 -13.43 -12.16 -12.13
N GLU A 118 -13.73 -13.25 -12.83
CA GLU A 118 -13.22 -13.45 -14.17
C GLU A 118 -13.49 -12.16 -14.94
N MET A 119 -12.42 -11.51 -15.41
CA MET A 119 -12.55 -10.44 -16.39
C MET A 119 -12.97 -11.12 -17.69
N GLN A 120 -14.28 -11.23 -17.90
CA GLN A 120 -14.84 -11.60 -19.20
C GLN A 120 -14.62 -10.48 -20.22
#